data_AF-A0A0Q7ZC22-F1
#
_entry.id   AF-A0A0Q7ZC22-F1
#
_cell.length_a   1.000
_cell.length_b   1.000
_cell.length_c   1.000
_cell.angle_alpha   90.00
_cell.angle_beta   90.00
_cell.angle_gamma   90.00
#
_symmetry.space_group_name_H-M   'P 1'
#
loop_
_entity.id
_entity.type
_entity.pdbx_description
1 polymer ?
#
loop_
_entity_poly.entity_id
_entity_poly.type
_entity_poly.pdbx_seq_one_letter_code
_entity_poly.pdbx_strand_id
1 'polypeptide(L)'
;MGSSALRRALDKMADADIEPGAREVFAHYFRLLEVGETGMIPEDAIEPLEMESLADVSVADDAASAAIATTAVIKLNGGLGTSMGMDRAKSLLCVRRGLSFLDIISRQILSLRKEYGAPLPLIFMNSFRTSEDTMAALGRYEDLPVPGLPLEFLQNKEPKLLTKDLSPVVWPKNPDLEWCPPGHGDIYTALVGSGLLDQLIEAGYERVFVSNSDNLGAVPDARVAGWFAESGAPFAIEAVRRTAADRKGGHFARRKADGRIILRETAQTLESDRPALADLDRHRYASTNNLWFDLAAMKRTLAERHGVLGLPLIRNIKHVDPGDKTSPEVIQVETAMGAAIEVFEGARTIEVGRERFVPVKTTDDLLVLRSDVYDLGSDFVLEQAGERIPLITLDPSFYRLVGEFDKRFPQGAPSLRGAGSLKIDGDWTFESNVKVTGEVELPAEKGAQRVASGTVLDG
;
A
#
# COMPACT_ATOMS: atom_id res chain seq x y z
N MET A 1 -14.07 -18.10 28.26
CA MET A 1 -14.16 -16.73 28.82
C MET A 1 -12.79 -16.09 28.64
N GLY A 2 -12.70 -14.98 27.91
CA GLY A 2 -11.43 -14.29 27.65
C GLY A 2 -10.80 -13.67 28.90
N SER A 3 -9.52 -13.29 28.82
CA SER A 3 -8.83 -12.60 29.92
C SER A 3 -9.50 -11.27 30.27
N SER A 4 -9.23 -10.77 31.49
CA SER A 4 -9.71 -9.46 31.95
C SER A 4 -9.28 -8.33 31.02
N ALA A 5 -8.12 -8.45 30.38
CA ALA A 5 -7.62 -7.49 29.41
C ALA A 5 -8.45 -7.49 28.12
N LEU A 6 -8.74 -8.67 27.55
CA LEU A 6 -9.60 -8.80 26.38
C LEU A 6 -10.99 -8.22 26.62
N ARG A 7 -11.61 -8.51 27.77
CA ARG A 7 -12.94 -7.96 28.09
C ARG A 7 -12.94 -6.44 28.09
N ARG A 8 -11.97 -5.80 28.77
CA ARG A 8 -11.84 -4.33 28.79
C ARG A 8 -11.62 -3.74 27.40
N ALA A 9 -10.84 -4.41 26.54
CA ALA A 9 -10.63 -3.96 25.18
C ALA A 9 -11.91 -4.04 24.35
N LEU A 10 -12.68 -5.13 24.48
CA LEU A 10 -13.97 -5.31 23.80
C LEU A 10 -15.04 -4.34 24.31
N ASP A 11 -15.09 -4.09 25.62
CA ASP A 11 -15.98 -3.09 26.22
C ASP A 11 -15.64 -1.69 25.66
N LYS A 12 -14.35 -1.33 25.61
CA LYS A 12 -13.88 -0.07 25.02
C LYS A 12 -14.25 0.07 23.54
N MET A 13 -14.15 -1.02 22.76
CA MET A 13 -14.58 -1.04 21.36
C MET A 13 -16.11 -0.91 21.23
N ALA A 14 -16.88 -1.52 22.13
CA ALA A 14 -18.33 -1.40 22.16
C ALA A 14 -18.77 0.03 22.49
N ASP A 15 -18.13 0.67 23.47
CA ASP A 15 -18.38 2.07 23.87
C ASP A 15 -18.04 3.07 22.75
N ALA A 16 -17.20 2.66 21.78
CA ALA A 16 -16.84 3.43 20.60
C ALA A 16 -17.64 3.04 19.35
N ASP A 17 -18.75 2.30 19.52
CA ASP A 17 -19.66 1.83 18.46
C ASP A 17 -18.98 1.00 17.35
N ILE A 18 -17.91 0.27 17.70
CA ILE A 18 -17.25 -0.62 16.74
C ILE A 18 -18.12 -1.85 16.47
N GLU A 19 -18.29 -2.15 15.18
CA GLU A 19 -19.15 -3.21 14.66
C GLU A 19 -18.82 -4.59 15.29
N PRO A 20 -19.82 -5.44 15.59
CA PRO A 20 -19.61 -6.76 16.20
C PRO A 20 -18.59 -7.67 15.48
N GLY A 21 -18.62 -7.74 14.16
CA GLY A 21 -17.67 -8.51 13.35
C GLY A 21 -16.23 -8.03 13.54
N ALA A 22 -15.98 -6.73 13.47
CA ALA A 22 -14.66 -6.14 13.77
C ALA A 22 -14.18 -6.46 15.20
N ARG A 23 -15.10 -6.47 16.19
CA ARG A 23 -14.78 -6.89 17.56
C ARG A 23 -14.40 -8.37 17.67
N GLU A 24 -15.05 -9.26 16.93
CA GLU A 24 -14.68 -10.69 16.92
C GLU A 24 -13.33 -10.91 16.22
N VAL A 25 -13.05 -10.20 15.13
CA VAL A 25 -11.75 -10.21 14.46
C VAL A 25 -10.64 -9.76 15.41
N PHE A 26 -10.85 -8.65 16.14
CA PHE A 26 -9.92 -8.21 17.18
C PHE A 26 -9.77 -9.26 18.29
N ALA A 27 -10.86 -9.84 18.77
CA ALA A 27 -10.82 -10.88 19.80
C ALA A 27 -10.02 -12.11 19.37
N HIS A 28 -10.12 -12.51 18.11
CA HIS A 28 -9.31 -13.58 17.54
C HIS A 28 -7.82 -13.27 17.64
N TYR A 29 -7.38 -12.11 17.13
CA TYR A 29 -5.96 -11.73 17.16
C TYR A 29 -5.43 -11.45 18.56
N PHE A 30 -6.27 -10.94 19.48
CA PHE A 30 -5.91 -10.79 20.88
C PHE A 30 -5.55 -12.15 21.51
N ARG A 31 -6.32 -13.21 21.22
CA ARG A 31 -6.03 -14.55 21.72
C ARG A 31 -4.71 -15.10 21.15
N LEU A 32 -4.35 -14.77 19.90
CA LEU A 32 -3.06 -15.13 19.32
C LEU A 32 -1.89 -14.42 20.03
N LEU A 33 -2.07 -13.14 20.41
CA LEU A 33 -1.10 -12.43 21.25
C LEU A 33 -0.88 -13.11 22.61
N GLU A 34 -1.94 -13.63 23.23
CA GLU A 34 -1.86 -14.30 24.54
C GLU A 34 -1.03 -15.59 24.51
N VAL A 35 -1.01 -16.30 23.37
CA VAL A 35 -0.25 -17.55 23.20
C VAL A 35 1.19 -17.34 22.68
N GLY A 36 1.59 -16.09 22.43
CA GLY A 36 2.97 -15.74 22.10
C GLY A 36 3.42 -16.06 20.67
N GLU A 37 2.47 -16.11 19.72
CA GLU A 37 2.77 -16.40 18.32
C GLU A 37 3.71 -15.34 17.70
N THR A 38 4.80 -15.79 17.08
CA THR A 38 5.85 -14.90 16.55
C THR A 38 5.72 -14.63 15.04
N GLY A 39 4.97 -15.47 14.31
CA GLY A 39 4.74 -15.31 12.87
C GLY A 39 5.96 -15.55 11.97
N MET A 40 7.05 -16.11 12.50
CA MET A 40 8.28 -16.40 11.73
C MET A 40 8.06 -17.57 10.77
N ILE A 41 8.60 -17.45 9.55
CA ILE A 41 8.46 -18.45 8.48
C ILE A 41 9.86 -18.93 8.04
N PRO A 42 10.30 -20.10 8.52
CA PRO A 42 11.57 -20.70 8.14
C PRO A 42 11.70 -21.00 6.64
N GLU A 43 12.92 -20.83 6.12
CA GLU A 43 13.26 -21.17 4.74
C GLU A 43 13.06 -22.66 4.43
N ASP A 44 13.23 -23.55 5.42
CA ASP A 44 13.03 -24.99 5.23
C ASP A 44 11.54 -25.39 5.13
N ALA A 45 10.62 -24.54 5.60
CA ALA A 45 9.18 -24.74 5.53
C ALA A 45 8.57 -24.32 4.19
N ILE A 46 9.37 -23.70 3.31
CA ILE A 46 8.91 -23.09 2.06
C ILE A 46 9.74 -23.52 0.86
N GLU A 47 9.18 -23.30 -0.33
CA GLU A 47 9.82 -23.47 -1.62
C GLU A 47 9.64 -22.18 -2.44
N PRO A 48 10.61 -21.82 -3.30
CA PRO A 48 10.42 -20.74 -4.27
C PRO A 48 9.14 -20.90 -5.09
N LEU A 49 8.47 -19.79 -5.39
CA LEU A 49 7.30 -19.78 -6.25
C LEU A 49 7.68 -19.29 -7.66
N GLU A 50 7.41 -20.11 -8.67
CA GLU A 50 7.37 -19.67 -10.07
C GLU A 50 5.95 -19.23 -10.44
N MET A 51 5.85 -18.28 -11.37
CA MET A 51 4.57 -17.78 -11.87
C MET A 51 4.66 -17.40 -13.34
N GLU A 52 3.52 -17.34 -14.00
CA GLU A 52 3.40 -16.83 -15.38
C GLU A 52 3.62 -15.31 -15.42
N SER A 53 4.08 -14.81 -16.57
CA SER A 53 4.20 -13.38 -16.85
C SER A 53 3.03 -12.91 -17.68
N LEU A 54 2.46 -11.75 -17.33
CA LEU A 54 1.42 -11.09 -18.12
C LEU A 54 1.88 -10.83 -19.56
N ALA A 55 3.18 -10.66 -19.79
CA ALA A 55 3.73 -10.51 -21.14
C ALA A 55 3.51 -11.76 -22.01
N ASP A 56 3.44 -12.95 -21.40
CA ASP A 56 3.28 -14.23 -22.07
C ASP A 56 1.80 -14.70 -22.11
N VAL A 57 0.90 -13.97 -21.45
CA VAL A 57 -0.54 -14.25 -21.42
C VAL A 57 -1.24 -13.52 -22.57
N SER A 58 -2.00 -14.29 -23.36
CA SER A 58 -2.92 -13.77 -24.38
C SER A 58 -4.35 -13.79 -23.85
N VAL A 59 -4.93 -12.60 -23.71
CA VAL A 59 -6.35 -12.40 -23.38
C VAL A 59 -7.01 -11.73 -24.58
N ALA A 60 -8.16 -12.22 -25.01
CA ALA A 60 -8.88 -11.60 -26.12
C ALA A 60 -9.43 -10.22 -25.71
N ASP A 61 -9.39 -9.24 -26.62
CA ASP A 61 -9.77 -7.85 -26.32
C ASP A 61 -11.22 -7.72 -25.82
N ASP A 62 -12.12 -8.56 -26.31
CA ASP A 62 -13.51 -8.63 -25.86
C ASP A 62 -13.63 -9.20 -24.44
N ALA A 63 -12.87 -10.25 -24.12
CA ALA A 63 -12.80 -10.82 -22.77
C ALA A 63 -12.19 -9.82 -21.77
N ALA A 64 -11.10 -9.13 -22.15
CA ALA A 64 -10.47 -8.08 -21.36
C ALA A 64 -11.45 -6.92 -21.09
N SER A 65 -12.14 -6.44 -22.13
CA SER A 65 -13.12 -5.35 -22.03
C SER A 65 -14.34 -5.75 -21.19
N ALA A 66 -14.84 -6.98 -21.34
CA ALA A 66 -15.93 -7.48 -20.51
C ALA A 66 -15.52 -7.61 -19.04
N ALA A 67 -14.32 -8.10 -18.76
CA ALA A 67 -13.83 -8.30 -17.40
C ALA A 67 -13.59 -6.97 -16.67
N ILE A 68 -13.00 -5.97 -17.35
CA ILE A 68 -12.80 -4.64 -16.73
C ILE A 68 -14.13 -3.91 -16.51
N ALA A 69 -15.14 -4.15 -17.35
CA ALA A 69 -16.45 -3.53 -17.20
C ALA A 69 -17.21 -3.96 -15.93
N THR A 70 -16.97 -5.19 -15.45
CA THR A 70 -17.53 -5.71 -14.18
C THR A 70 -16.52 -5.68 -13.01
N THR A 71 -15.49 -4.84 -13.12
CA THR A 71 -14.49 -4.61 -12.06
C THR A 71 -14.82 -3.36 -11.23
N ALA A 72 -14.73 -3.46 -9.92
CA ALA A 72 -14.70 -2.33 -9.01
C ALA A 72 -13.26 -2.04 -8.54
N VAL A 73 -12.94 -0.78 -8.27
CA VAL A 73 -11.60 -0.34 -7.88
C VAL A 73 -11.61 0.18 -6.45
N ILE A 74 -10.78 -0.40 -5.60
CA ILE A 74 -10.57 0.05 -4.23
C ILE A 74 -9.15 0.57 -4.05
N LYS A 75 -9.02 1.80 -3.57
CA LYS A 75 -7.72 2.39 -3.20
C LYS A 75 -7.59 2.46 -1.69
N LEU A 76 -6.53 1.86 -1.16
CA LEU A 76 -6.18 1.97 0.25
C LEU A 76 -5.69 3.39 0.56
N ASN A 77 -6.40 4.10 1.42
CA ASN A 77 -6.15 5.51 1.73
C ASN A 77 -6.28 5.82 3.23
N GLY A 78 -6.16 4.80 4.09
CA GLY A 78 -6.19 4.95 5.55
C GLY A 78 -4.88 5.48 6.16
N GLY A 79 -3.79 5.49 5.39
CA GLY A 79 -2.45 5.86 5.87
C GLY A 79 -2.19 7.37 5.86
N LEU A 80 -1.68 7.89 6.98
CA LEU A 80 -1.12 9.24 7.05
C LEU A 80 0.32 9.26 6.54
N GLY A 81 0.75 10.38 5.94
CA GLY A 81 2.14 10.61 5.54
C GLY A 81 3.07 11.00 6.69
N THR A 82 2.88 10.47 7.90
CA THR A 82 3.57 10.92 9.13
C THR A 82 5.09 10.77 9.05
N SER A 83 5.59 9.73 8.37
CA SER A 83 7.03 9.52 8.17
C SER A 83 7.69 10.67 7.41
N MET A 84 6.91 11.35 6.56
CA MET A 84 7.29 12.50 5.73
C MET A 84 6.77 13.83 6.32
N GLY A 85 6.27 13.83 7.56
CA GLY A 85 5.82 15.04 8.26
C GLY A 85 4.43 15.55 7.87
N MET A 86 3.59 14.72 7.23
CA MET A 86 2.21 15.09 6.90
C MET A 86 1.24 14.76 8.05
N ASP A 87 0.25 15.63 8.23
CA ASP A 87 -0.87 15.49 9.18
C ASP A 87 -2.18 15.05 8.51
N ARG A 88 -2.15 14.81 7.20
CA ARG A 88 -3.28 14.44 6.33
C ARG A 88 -3.01 13.15 5.56
N ALA A 89 -4.03 12.68 4.82
CA ALA A 89 -3.93 11.55 3.92
C ALA A 89 -2.73 11.71 2.98
N LYS A 90 -1.90 10.67 2.88
CA LYS A 90 -0.72 10.69 2.01
C LYS A 90 -1.09 10.91 0.53
N SER A 91 -2.29 10.47 0.14
CA SER A 91 -2.80 10.65 -1.22
C SER A 91 -2.97 12.13 -1.63
N LEU A 92 -3.05 13.05 -0.66
CA LEU A 92 -3.13 14.49 -0.93
C LEU A 92 -1.77 15.14 -1.22
N LEU A 93 -0.66 14.41 -1.07
CA LEU A 93 0.66 14.90 -1.42
C LEU A 93 0.72 15.20 -2.93
N CYS A 94 1.12 16.43 -3.27
CA CYS A 94 1.39 16.84 -4.65
C CYS A 94 2.63 16.12 -5.18
N VAL A 95 2.47 15.41 -6.29
CA VAL A 95 3.49 14.50 -6.85
C VAL A 95 3.93 14.89 -8.24
N ARG A 96 3.06 15.48 -9.06
CA ARG A 96 3.40 15.81 -10.44
C ARG A 96 2.52 16.93 -10.96
N ARG A 97 3.14 17.99 -11.52
CA ARG A 97 2.43 19.12 -12.18
C ARG A 97 1.30 19.72 -11.31
N GLY A 98 1.52 19.81 -9.99
CA GLY A 98 0.52 20.32 -9.04
C GLY A 98 -0.65 19.37 -8.73
N LEU A 99 -0.64 18.15 -9.28
CA LEU A 99 -1.61 17.10 -8.99
C LEU A 99 -1.13 16.25 -7.81
N SER A 100 -2.06 15.89 -6.93
CA SER A 100 -1.83 14.90 -5.88
C SER A 100 -1.94 13.46 -6.39
N PHE A 101 -1.61 12.47 -5.56
CA PHE A 101 -1.91 11.08 -5.90
C PHE A 101 -3.41 10.89 -6.15
N LEU A 102 -4.24 11.48 -5.29
CA LEU A 102 -5.69 11.40 -5.38
C LEU A 102 -6.20 11.97 -6.71
N ASP A 103 -5.62 13.08 -7.17
CA ASP A 103 -5.93 13.68 -8.47
C ASP A 103 -5.59 12.75 -9.63
N ILE A 104 -4.39 12.20 -9.63
CA ILE A 104 -3.92 11.32 -10.70
C ILE A 104 -4.79 10.07 -10.76
N ILE A 105 -5.02 9.41 -9.61
CA ILE A 105 -5.88 8.22 -9.51
C ILE A 105 -7.30 8.50 -10.02
N SER A 106 -7.92 9.61 -9.59
CA SER A 106 -9.28 9.95 -10.02
C SER A 106 -9.36 10.12 -11.53
N ARG A 107 -8.36 10.78 -12.13
CA ARG A 107 -8.31 11.03 -13.57
C ARG A 107 -7.94 9.80 -14.40
N GLN A 108 -7.10 8.91 -13.87
CA GLN A 108 -6.84 7.59 -14.47
C GLN A 108 -8.14 6.81 -14.61
N ILE A 109 -8.96 6.73 -13.55
CA ILE A 109 -10.25 6.05 -13.61
C ILE A 109 -11.18 6.71 -14.61
N LEU A 110 -11.31 8.05 -14.59
CA LEU A 110 -12.15 8.76 -15.57
C LEU A 110 -11.67 8.56 -17.01
N SER A 111 -10.36 8.38 -17.25
CA SER A 111 -9.83 8.02 -18.57
C SER A 111 -10.27 6.61 -18.96
N LEU A 112 -10.09 5.62 -18.08
CA LEU A 112 -10.47 4.23 -18.32
C LEU A 112 -11.98 4.07 -18.55
N ARG A 113 -12.82 4.82 -17.84
CA ARG A 113 -14.28 4.84 -18.08
C ARG A 113 -14.62 5.23 -19.52
N LYS A 114 -13.89 6.19 -20.10
CA LYS A 114 -14.08 6.63 -21.49
C LYS A 114 -13.56 5.60 -22.48
N GLU A 115 -12.40 5.02 -22.19
CA GLU A 115 -11.75 4.01 -23.04
C GLU A 115 -12.60 2.75 -23.17
N TYR A 116 -13.06 2.19 -22.05
CA TYR A 116 -13.81 0.93 -22.02
C TYR A 116 -15.33 1.10 -22.03
N GLY A 117 -15.84 2.33 -21.98
CA GLY A 117 -17.28 2.60 -21.90
C GLY A 117 -17.95 1.98 -20.66
N ALA A 118 -17.22 1.86 -19.56
CA ALA A 118 -17.66 1.18 -18.33
C ALA A 118 -17.72 2.10 -17.11
N PRO A 119 -18.58 1.83 -16.10
CA PRO A 119 -18.67 2.67 -14.91
C PRO A 119 -17.45 2.63 -14.01
N LEU A 120 -16.71 1.52 -13.93
CA LEU A 120 -15.47 1.33 -13.14
C LEU A 120 -15.47 2.16 -11.82
N PRO A 121 -16.26 1.77 -10.80
CA PRO A 121 -16.42 2.55 -9.58
C PRO A 121 -15.09 2.63 -8.83
N LEU A 122 -14.71 3.85 -8.44
CA LEU A 122 -13.54 4.11 -7.61
C LEU A 122 -14.00 4.38 -6.19
N ILE A 123 -13.49 3.58 -5.26
CA ILE A 123 -13.88 3.62 -3.85
C ILE A 123 -12.61 3.70 -3.01
N PHE A 124 -12.58 4.61 -2.03
CA PHE A 124 -11.45 4.78 -1.13
C PHE A 124 -11.72 4.11 0.21
N MET A 125 -10.79 3.24 0.64
CA MET A 125 -10.78 2.77 2.02
C MET A 125 -10.07 3.81 2.88
N ASN A 126 -10.85 4.67 3.51
CA ASN A 126 -10.36 5.75 4.35
C ASN A 126 -10.27 5.32 5.81
N SER A 127 -9.55 6.08 6.61
CA SER A 127 -9.55 6.00 8.06
C SER A 127 -10.32 7.18 8.65
N PHE A 128 -10.60 7.11 9.95
CA PHE A 128 -11.10 8.25 10.72
C PHE A 128 -10.17 9.48 10.70
N ARG A 129 -8.92 9.34 10.22
CA ARG A 129 -7.96 10.44 10.07
C ARG A 129 -7.81 10.95 8.62
N THR A 130 -8.38 10.25 7.65
CA THR A 130 -8.18 10.52 6.21
C THR A 130 -9.47 10.68 5.42
N SER A 131 -10.64 10.52 6.05
CA SER A 131 -11.93 10.64 5.36
C SER A 131 -12.27 12.08 5.01
N GLU A 132 -12.30 12.99 5.98
CA GLU A 132 -12.75 14.38 5.77
C GLU A 132 -11.94 15.11 4.69
N ASP A 133 -10.62 15.03 4.76
CA ASP A 133 -9.69 15.67 3.82
C ASP A 133 -9.75 15.03 2.44
N THR A 134 -9.91 13.71 2.35
CA THR A 134 -10.10 13.01 1.06
C THR A 134 -11.42 13.40 0.42
N MET A 135 -12.53 13.35 1.16
CA MET A 135 -13.85 13.65 0.63
C MET A 135 -13.98 15.12 0.21
N ALA A 136 -13.38 16.04 0.97
CA ALA A 136 -13.28 17.44 0.57
C ALA A 136 -12.51 17.61 -0.75
N ALA A 137 -11.40 16.88 -0.93
CA ALA A 137 -10.60 16.94 -2.16
C ALA A 137 -11.27 16.27 -3.37
N LEU A 138 -12.13 15.27 -3.15
CA LEU A 138 -12.92 14.60 -4.19
C LEU A 138 -14.13 15.41 -4.65
N GLY A 139 -14.61 16.38 -3.86
CA GLY A 139 -15.80 17.17 -4.18
C GLY A 139 -15.74 17.95 -5.51
N ARG A 140 -14.54 18.12 -6.10
CA ARG A 140 -14.34 18.72 -7.43
C ARG A 140 -14.55 17.75 -8.60
N TYR A 141 -14.74 16.46 -8.35
CA TYR A 141 -14.88 15.42 -9.37
C TYR A 141 -16.35 14.95 -9.45
N GLU A 142 -17.20 15.75 -10.08
CA GLU A 142 -18.64 15.48 -10.21
C GLU A 142 -18.96 14.18 -10.97
N ASP A 143 -18.07 13.77 -11.89
CA ASP A 143 -18.23 12.56 -12.71
C ASP A 143 -17.71 11.28 -12.01
N LEU A 144 -17.11 11.38 -10.82
CA LEU A 144 -16.52 10.24 -10.13
C LEU A 144 -17.55 9.31 -9.46
N PRO A 145 -18.57 9.83 -8.73
CA PRO A 145 -19.60 9.00 -8.12
C PRO A 145 -20.30 8.09 -9.14
N VAL A 146 -20.48 6.82 -8.77
CA VAL A 146 -21.35 5.89 -9.50
C VAL A 146 -22.66 5.77 -8.73
N PRO A 147 -23.83 6.02 -9.34
CA PRO A 147 -25.11 5.94 -8.62
C PRO A 147 -25.29 4.61 -7.89
N GLY A 148 -25.69 4.68 -6.62
CA GLY A 148 -25.92 3.50 -5.78
C GLY A 148 -24.67 2.94 -5.09
N LEU A 149 -23.47 3.48 -5.37
CA LEU A 149 -22.24 3.09 -4.69
C LEU A 149 -21.58 4.28 -3.98
N PRO A 150 -20.98 4.07 -2.80
CA PRO A 150 -20.27 5.13 -2.10
C PRO A 150 -18.90 5.39 -2.73
N LEU A 151 -18.36 6.61 -2.53
CA LEU A 151 -16.98 6.94 -2.87
C LEU A 151 -15.97 6.50 -1.79
N GLU A 152 -16.45 6.23 -0.58
CA GLU A 152 -15.60 5.76 0.53
C GLU A 152 -16.30 4.70 1.37
N PHE A 153 -15.48 3.92 2.06
CA PHE A 153 -15.87 3.19 3.26
C PHE A 153 -14.74 3.32 4.27
N LEU A 154 -15.09 3.23 5.56
CA LEU A 154 -14.12 3.41 6.63
C LEU A 154 -13.56 2.05 7.05
N GLN A 155 -12.23 1.98 7.14
CA GLN A 155 -11.57 0.93 7.89
C GLN A 155 -11.88 1.07 9.40
N ASN A 156 -11.79 -0.03 10.11
CA ASN A 156 -12.01 -0.12 11.55
C ASN A 156 -10.88 0.57 12.34
N LYS A 157 -11.12 0.70 13.65
CA LYS A 157 -10.10 1.09 14.64
C LYS A 157 -10.17 0.14 15.83
N GLU A 158 -9.02 -0.08 16.45
CA GLU A 158 -8.84 -0.95 17.60
C GLU A 158 -8.01 -0.27 18.69
N PRO A 159 -8.16 -0.66 19.96
CA PRO A 159 -7.40 -0.06 21.05
C PRO A 159 -5.95 -0.54 21.03
N LYS A 160 -5.01 0.40 21.20
CA LYS A 160 -3.61 0.06 21.47
C LYS A 160 -3.50 -0.61 22.82
N LEU A 161 -2.68 -1.66 22.92
CA LEU A 161 -2.55 -2.49 24.11
C LEU A 161 -1.22 -2.26 24.80
N LEU A 162 -1.16 -2.11 26.11
CA LEU A 162 0.11 -1.99 26.83
C LEU A 162 0.96 -3.27 26.66
N THR A 163 2.26 -3.11 26.39
CA THR A 163 3.18 -4.26 26.24
C THR A 163 3.29 -5.11 27.51
N LYS A 164 3.06 -4.49 28.68
CA LYS A 164 3.19 -5.12 30.00
C LYS A 164 2.14 -6.19 30.27
N ASP A 165 0.89 -5.94 29.91
CA ASP A 165 -0.25 -6.76 30.36
C ASP A 165 -1.40 -6.87 29.35
N LEU A 166 -1.20 -6.40 28.12
CA LEU A 166 -2.19 -6.36 27.03
C LEU A 166 -3.46 -5.56 27.36
N SER A 167 -3.47 -4.75 28.42
CA SER A 167 -4.62 -3.91 28.73
C SER A 167 -4.74 -2.75 27.75
N PRO A 168 -5.96 -2.33 27.35
CA PRO A 168 -6.13 -1.17 26.48
C PRO A 168 -5.56 0.07 27.17
N VAL A 169 -4.71 0.81 26.44
CA VAL A 169 -4.06 2.00 26.99
C VAL A 169 -5.07 3.12 27.26
N VAL A 170 -4.78 3.92 28.28
CA VAL A 170 -5.50 5.16 28.60
C VAL A 170 -4.50 6.32 28.49
N TRP A 171 -4.83 7.33 27.72
CA TRP A 171 -3.96 8.46 27.40
C TRP A 171 -4.74 9.79 27.42
N PRO A 172 -5.01 10.35 28.61
CA PRO A 172 -5.88 11.52 28.76
C PRO A 172 -5.40 12.78 28.02
N LYS A 173 -4.08 12.88 27.75
CA LYS A 173 -3.50 14.00 26.99
C LYS A 173 -4.06 14.08 25.57
N ASN A 174 -4.35 12.93 24.96
CA ASN A 174 -4.99 12.82 23.65
C ASN A 174 -5.61 11.42 23.48
N PRO A 175 -6.91 11.25 23.79
CA PRO A 175 -7.59 9.96 23.71
C PRO A 175 -7.58 9.32 22.31
N ASP A 176 -7.44 10.11 21.23
CA ASP A 176 -7.35 9.56 19.86
C ASP A 176 -6.07 8.73 19.64
N LEU A 177 -5.05 8.96 20.45
CA LEU A 177 -3.82 8.17 20.43
C LEU A 177 -3.97 6.81 21.11
N GLU A 178 -5.10 6.55 21.77
CA GLU A 178 -5.41 5.23 22.33
C GLU A 178 -5.84 4.22 21.26
N TRP A 179 -6.10 4.69 20.03
CA TRP A 179 -6.60 3.89 18.91
C TRP A 179 -5.58 3.78 17.79
N CYS A 180 -5.56 2.64 17.11
CA CYS A 180 -4.82 2.41 15.87
C CYS A 180 -5.71 1.74 14.82
N PRO A 181 -5.39 1.90 13.53
CA PRO A 181 -5.98 1.06 12.51
C PRO A 181 -5.40 -0.37 12.57
N PRO A 182 -6.18 -1.42 12.29
CA PRO A 182 -5.72 -2.82 12.34
C PRO A 182 -4.91 -3.28 11.11
N GLY A 183 -4.18 -2.34 10.48
CA GLY A 183 -3.47 -2.57 9.23
C GLY A 183 -4.41 -2.63 8.01
N HIS A 184 -3.83 -2.75 6.83
CA HIS A 184 -4.60 -2.75 5.58
C HIS A 184 -5.32 -4.08 5.30
N GLY A 185 -5.00 -5.16 6.02
CA GLY A 185 -5.77 -6.41 5.97
C GLY A 185 -7.20 -6.29 6.50
N ASP A 186 -7.53 -5.18 7.18
CA ASP A 186 -8.88 -4.87 7.62
C ASP A 186 -9.88 -4.63 6.48
N ILE A 187 -9.40 -4.43 5.25
CA ILE A 187 -10.25 -4.25 4.07
C ILE A 187 -11.37 -5.29 3.98
N TYR A 188 -11.09 -6.56 4.27
CA TYR A 188 -12.08 -7.64 4.17
C TYR A 188 -13.16 -7.52 5.24
N THR A 189 -12.77 -7.19 6.48
CA THR A 189 -13.70 -6.95 7.59
C THR A 189 -14.54 -5.70 7.34
N ALA A 190 -13.92 -4.60 6.91
CA ALA A 190 -14.57 -3.34 6.63
C ALA A 190 -15.53 -3.43 5.43
N LEU A 191 -15.21 -4.23 4.41
CA LEU A 191 -16.09 -4.49 3.26
C LEU A 191 -17.40 -5.17 3.68
N VAL A 192 -17.33 -6.11 4.63
CA VAL A 192 -18.52 -6.77 5.18
C VAL A 192 -19.28 -5.83 6.12
N GLY A 193 -18.57 -5.20 7.07
CA GLY A 193 -19.18 -4.33 8.09
C GLY A 193 -19.88 -3.10 7.50
N SER A 194 -19.38 -2.58 6.37
CA SER A 194 -20.02 -1.47 5.63
C SER A 194 -21.17 -1.91 4.71
N GLY A 195 -21.33 -3.21 4.48
CA GLY A 195 -22.25 -3.75 3.48
C GLY A 195 -21.81 -3.52 2.03
N LEU A 196 -20.63 -2.96 1.79
CA LEU A 196 -20.13 -2.65 0.44
C LEU A 196 -19.91 -3.91 -0.39
N LEU A 197 -19.48 -5.02 0.23
CA LEU A 197 -19.35 -6.30 -0.46
C LEU A 197 -20.66 -6.73 -1.15
N ASP A 198 -21.77 -6.62 -0.43
CA ASP A 198 -23.09 -6.99 -0.94
C ASP A 198 -23.60 -5.99 -1.97
N GLN A 199 -23.41 -4.69 -1.73
CA GLN A 199 -23.78 -3.64 -2.70
C GLN A 199 -23.07 -3.81 -4.05
N LEU A 200 -21.78 -4.17 -4.05
CA LEU A 200 -21.03 -4.42 -5.28
C LEU A 200 -21.58 -5.64 -6.04
N ILE A 201 -21.85 -6.74 -5.33
CA ILE A 201 -22.43 -7.95 -5.94
C ILE A 201 -23.81 -7.66 -6.52
N GLU A 202 -24.68 -6.98 -5.76
CA GLU A 202 -26.04 -6.62 -6.19
C GLU A 202 -26.04 -5.66 -7.39
N ALA A 203 -25.03 -4.79 -7.48
CA ALA A 203 -24.81 -3.90 -8.62
C ALA A 203 -24.19 -4.59 -9.84
N GLY A 204 -23.91 -5.91 -9.78
CA GLY A 204 -23.42 -6.70 -10.90
C GLY A 204 -21.90 -6.68 -11.09
N TYR A 205 -21.14 -6.23 -10.11
CA TYR A 205 -19.68 -6.35 -10.13
C TYR A 205 -19.28 -7.77 -9.72
N GLU A 206 -18.26 -8.30 -10.38
CA GLU A 206 -17.80 -9.67 -10.16
C GLU A 206 -16.45 -9.71 -9.44
N ARG A 207 -15.60 -8.70 -9.67
CA ARG A 207 -14.24 -8.65 -9.15
C ARG A 207 -13.87 -7.27 -8.64
N VAL A 208 -12.87 -7.23 -7.76
CA VAL A 208 -12.28 -6.01 -7.23
C VAL A 208 -10.80 -5.97 -7.53
N PHE A 209 -10.32 -4.84 -8.03
CA PHE A 209 -8.92 -4.46 -8.04
C PHE A 209 -8.61 -3.59 -6.83
N VAL A 210 -7.63 -3.99 -6.00
CA VAL A 210 -7.19 -3.24 -4.83
C VAL A 210 -5.74 -2.79 -5.01
N SER A 211 -5.43 -1.55 -4.65
CA SER A 211 -4.03 -1.11 -4.57
C SER A 211 -3.82 0.04 -3.59
N ASN A 212 -2.55 0.27 -3.24
CA ASN A 212 -2.17 1.41 -2.40
C ASN A 212 -2.38 2.74 -3.15
N SER A 213 -2.88 3.77 -2.47
CA SER A 213 -2.99 5.11 -3.07
C SER A 213 -1.64 5.76 -3.36
N ASP A 214 -0.56 5.29 -2.71
CA ASP A 214 0.81 5.79 -2.93
C ASP A 214 1.58 5.03 -4.02
N ASN A 215 0.94 4.09 -4.71
CA ASN A 215 1.45 3.46 -5.94
C ASN A 215 0.68 3.97 -7.15
N LEU A 216 1.29 4.88 -7.93
CA LEU A 216 0.67 5.45 -9.13
C LEU A 216 0.75 4.57 -10.36
N GLY A 217 1.62 3.55 -10.35
CA GLY A 217 1.65 2.52 -11.39
C GLY A 217 0.48 1.54 -11.29
N ALA A 218 -0.20 1.48 -10.13
CA ALA A 218 -1.32 0.58 -9.91
C ALA A 218 -2.61 1.08 -10.57
N VAL A 219 -2.69 0.93 -11.88
CA VAL A 219 -3.86 1.28 -12.69
C VAL A 219 -4.61 -0.01 -13.06
N PRO A 220 -5.95 -0.06 -12.92
CA PRO A 220 -6.72 -1.22 -13.38
C PRO A 220 -6.42 -1.51 -14.85
N ASP A 221 -6.07 -2.76 -15.16
CA ASP A 221 -5.65 -3.17 -16.50
C ASP A 221 -6.61 -4.24 -17.02
N ALA A 222 -7.13 -4.03 -18.23
CA ALA A 222 -8.13 -4.92 -18.81
C ALA A 222 -7.58 -6.32 -19.12
N ARG A 223 -6.30 -6.44 -19.48
CA ARG A 223 -5.65 -7.74 -19.72
C ARG A 223 -5.50 -8.50 -18.41
N VAL A 224 -5.12 -7.83 -17.32
CA VAL A 224 -5.05 -8.48 -15.99
C VAL A 224 -6.45 -8.88 -15.52
N ALA A 225 -7.45 -8.01 -15.71
CA ALA A 225 -8.85 -8.33 -15.36
C ALA A 225 -9.36 -9.55 -16.13
N GLY A 226 -9.09 -9.62 -17.45
CA GLY A 226 -9.48 -10.75 -18.29
C GLY A 226 -8.73 -12.04 -17.94
N TRP A 227 -7.41 -11.97 -17.72
CA TRP A 227 -6.64 -13.11 -17.22
C TRP A 227 -7.20 -13.63 -15.89
N PHE A 228 -7.48 -12.73 -14.95
CA PHE A 228 -8.03 -13.11 -13.66
C PHE A 228 -9.39 -13.81 -13.82
N ALA A 229 -10.28 -13.26 -14.65
CA ALA A 229 -11.58 -13.84 -14.94
C ALA A 229 -11.48 -15.23 -15.60
N GLU A 230 -10.64 -15.39 -16.63
CA GLU A 230 -10.44 -16.67 -17.34
C GLU A 230 -9.77 -17.73 -16.48
N SER A 231 -8.89 -17.32 -15.55
CA SER A 231 -8.17 -18.23 -14.66
C SER A 231 -9.07 -18.96 -13.66
N GLY A 232 -10.26 -18.41 -13.37
CA GLY A 232 -11.16 -18.86 -12.31
C GLY A 232 -10.60 -18.72 -10.89
N ALA A 233 -9.50 -17.99 -10.71
CA ALA A 233 -8.87 -17.80 -9.41
C ALA A 233 -9.77 -16.95 -8.50
N PRO A 234 -9.97 -17.32 -7.22
CA PRO A 234 -10.74 -16.50 -6.28
C PRO A 234 -9.97 -15.25 -5.81
N PHE A 235 -8.64 -15.28 -5.92
CA PHE A 235 -7.75 -14.26 -5.41
C PHE A 235 -6.44 -14.28 -6.21
N ALA A 236 -5.91 -13.12 -6.58
CA ALA A 236 -4.62 -13.00 -7.22
C ALA A 236 -3.84 -11.76 -6.76
N ILE A 237 -2.51 -11.82 -6.87
CA ILE A 237 -1.63 -10.68 -6.60
C ILE A 237 -0.68 -10.47 -7.77
N GLU A 238 -0.56 -9.22 -8.21
CA GLU A 238 0.47 -8.83 -9.17
C GLU A 238 1.83 -8.78 -8.47
N ALA A 239 2.84 -9.38 -9.08
CA ALA A 239 4.20 -9.44 -8.58
C ALA A 239 5.16 -8.79 -9.57
N VAL A 240 6.22 -8.16 -9.06
CA VAL A 240 7.33 -7.68 -9.88
C VAL A 240 8.58 -8.49 -9.59
N ARG A 241 9.48 -8.56 -10.57
CA ARG A 241 10.84 -9.07 -10.34
C ARG A 241 11.52 -8.23 -9.26
N ARG A 242 12.13 -8.92 -8.30
CA ARG A 242 12.91 -8.28 -7.24
C ARG A 242 14.21 -7.73 -7.79
N THR A 243 14.57 -6.58 -7.26
CA THR A 243 15.83 -5.88 -7.50
C THR A 243 16.55 -5.69 -6.17
N ALA A 244 17.82 -5.29 -6.20
CA ALA A 244 18.56 -4.95 -4.99
C ALA A 244 17.97 -3.76 -4.21
N ALA A 245 17.09 -2.97 -4.83
CA ALA A 245 16.36 -1.88 -4.18
C ALA A 245 15.20 -2.40 -3.30
N ASP A 246 14.69 -3.61 -3.56
CA ASP A 246 13.58 -4.24 -2.84
C ASP A 246 14.04 -4.88 -1.52
N ARG A 247 14.61 -4.05 -0.63
CA ARG A 247 15.16 -4.47 0.67
C ARG A 247 14.09 -4.69 1.74
N LYS A 248 12.89 -4.18 1.54
CA LYS A 248 11.74 -4.28 2.45
C LYS A 248 10.49 -4.68 1.67
N GLY A 249 9.66 -5.50 2.30
CA GLY A 249 8.42 -6.01 1.75
C GLY A 249 8.35 -7.53 1.79
N GLY A 250 7.31 -8.08 1.19
CA GLY A 250 7.06 -9.51 1.10
C GLY A 250 7.42 -10.11 -0.26
N HIS A 251 7.96 -11.32 -0.23
CA HIS A 251 8.13 -12.17 -1.42
C HIS A 251 7.19 -13.36 -1.35
N PHE A 252 6.89 -13.92 -2.52
CA PHE A 252 6.06 -15.11 -2.61
C PHE A 252 6.87 -16.38 -2.45
N ALA A 253 6.26 -17.34 -1.78
CA ALA A 253 6.78 -18.69 -1.67
C ALA A 253 5.61 -19.69 -1.65
N ARG A 254 5.92 -20.98 -1.80
CA ARG A 254 4.98 -22.07 -1.59
C ARG A 254 5.28 -22.74 -0.25
N ARG A 255 4.28 -22.85 0.63
CA ARG A 255 4.42 -23.57 1.89
C ARG A 255 4.40 -25.07 1.64
N LYS A 256 5.39 -25.81 2.15
CA LYS A 256 5.52 -27.26 1.91
C LYS A 256 4.40 -28.08 2.56
N ALA A 257 3.90 -27.64 3.71
CA ALA A 257 2.94 -28.41 4.50
C ALA A 257 1.58 -28.59 3.80
N ASP A 258 1.14 -27.62 2.99
CA ASP A 258 -0.17 -27.60 2.36
C ASP A 258 -0.16 -27.13 0.90
N GLY A 259 1.01 -26.84 0.34
CA GLY A 259 1.19 -26.42 -1.04
C GLY A 259 0.66 -25.01 -1.35
N ARG A 260 0.21 -24.23 -0.35
CA ARG A 260 -0.39 -22.92 -0.56
C ARG A 260 0.66 -21.86 -0.88
N ILE A 261 0.25 -20.84 -1.64
CA ILE A 261 1.06 -19.64 -1.82
C ILE A 261 1.02 -18.84 -0.52
N ILE A 262 2.18 -18.36 -0.08
CA ILE A 262 2.33 -17.50 1.08
C ILE A 262 3.09 -16.23 0.72
N LEU A 263 2.86 -15.18 1.51
CA LEU A 263 3.59 -13.92 1.43
C LEU A 263 4.48 -13.81 2.67
N ARG A 264 5.79 -14.04 2.51
CA ARG A 264 6.74 -13.93 3.62
C ARG A 264 7.35 -12.54 3.64
N GLU A 265 6.96 -11.75 4.64
CA GLU A 265 7.53 -10.43 4.90
C GLU A 265 8.98 -10.51 5.37
N THR A 266 9.76 -9.46 5.13
CA THR A 266 11.14 -9.34 5.64
C THR A 266 11.20 -9.52 7.16
N ALA A 267 10.16 -9.06 7.88
CA ALA A 267 10.06 -9.19 9.34
C ALA A 267 9.78 -10.62 9.82
N GLN A 268 9.28 -11.50 8.94
CA GLN A 268 8.99 -12.91 9.23
C GLN A 268 10.16 -13.84 8.86
N THR A 269 11.28 -13.27 8.38
CA THR A 269 12.47 -14.03 7.96
C THR A 269 13.42 -14.23 9.14
N LEU A 270 13.82 -15.47 9.42
CA LEU A 270 14.80 -15.74 10.47
C LEU A 270 16.16 -15.13 10.14
N GLU A 271 16.95 -14.82 11.16
CA GLU A 271 18.29 -14.28 10.99
C GLU A 271 19.19 -15.22 10.16
N SER A 272 19.04 -16.54 10.35
CA SER A 272 19.74 -17.59 9.58
C SER A 272 19.37 -17.58 8.09
N ASP A 273 18.20 -17.06 7.75
CA ASP A 273 17.60 -17.19 6.42
C ASP A 273 17.78 -15.91 5.58
N ARG A 274 18.39 -14.86 6.16
CA ARG A 274 18.71 -13.62 5.45
C ARG A 274 19.50 -13.83 4.15
N PRO A 275 20.50 -14.72 4.07
CA PRO A 275 21.19 -14.98 2.81
C PRO A 275 20.26 -15.54 1.72
N ALA A 276 19.33 -16.42 2.09
CA ALA A 276 18.36 -16.98 1.15
C ALA A 276 17.36 -15.92 0.67
N LEU A 277 16.91 -15.02 1.56
CA LEU A 277 16.08 -13.88 1.17
C LEU A 277 16.83 -12.92 0.23
N ALA A 278 18.12 -12.70 0.45
CA ALA A 278 18.94 -11.81 -0.38
C ALA A 278 19.21 -12.37 -1.79
N ASP A 279 19.06 -13.68 -1.98
CA ASP A 279 19.19 -14.35 -3.28
C ASP A 279 17.98 -14.02 -4.19
N LEU A 280 18.23 -13.17 -5.18
CA LEU A 280 17.23 -12.71 -6.16
C LEU A 280 16.87 -13.77 -7.20
N ASP A 281 17.69 -14.80 -7.38
CA ASP A 281 17.42 -15.91 -8.29
C ASP A 281 16.59 -17.01 -7.62
N ARG A 282 16.62 -17.07 -6.29
CA ARG A 282 15.81 -17.96 -5.47
C ARG A 282 14.41 -17.39 -5.25
N HIS A 283 14.32 -16.29 -4.53
CA HIS A 283 13.04 -15.64 -4.24
C HIS A 283 12.88 -14.48 -5.22
N ARG A 284 12.37 -14.76 -6.43
CA ARG A 284 12.46 -13.82 -7.57
C ARG A 284 11.44 -12.70 -7.56
N TYR A 285 10.35 -12.85 -6.81
CA TYR A 285 9.15 -12.04 -6.96
C TYR A 285 8.76 -11.34 -5.66
N ALA A 286 8.49 -10.04 -5.76
CA ALA A 286 7.96 -9.23 -4.67
C ALA A 286 6.51 -8.85 -4.94
N SER A 287 5.72 -8.81 -3.87
CA SER A 287 4.34 -8.32 -3.94
C SER A 287 4.31 -6.82 -4.24
N THR A 288 3.51 -6.44 -5.22
CA THR A 288 3.20 -5.02 -5.50
C THR A 288 2.16 -4.44 -4.55
N ASN A 289 1.46 -5.32 -3.80
CA ASN A 289 0.23 -5.02 -3.10
C ASN A 289 -0.92 -4.58 -4.04
N ASN A 290 -0.83 -4.89 -5.35
CA ASN A 290 -1.95 -4.82 -6.29
C ASN A 290 -2.67 -6.18 -6.27
N LEU A 291 -3.89 -6.21 -5.77
CA LEU A 291 -4.65 -7.45 -5.58
C LEU A 291 -5.88 -7.48 -6.48
N TRP A 292 -6.29 -8.69 -6.80
CA TRP A 292 -7.54 -9.00 -7.47
C TRP A 292 -8.28 -10.04 -6.65
N PHE A 293 -9.58 -9.86 -6.41
CA PHE A 293 -10.39 -10.91 -5.80
C PHE A 293 -11.78 -10.97 -6.41
N ASP A 294 -12.32 -12.19 -6.45
CA ASP A 294 -13.69 -12.47 -6.85
C ASP A 294 -14.63 -12.17 -5.67
N LEU A 295 -15.65 -11.35 -5.90
CA LEU A 295 -16.56 -10.88 -4.86
C LEU A 295 -17.37 -12.04 -4.25
N ALA A 296 -17.80 -12.99 -5.09
CA ALA A 296 -18.60 -14.12 -4.64
C ALA A 296 -17.76 -15.12 -3.82
N ALA A 297 -16.52 -15.38 -4.23
CA ALA A 297 -15.57 -16.21 -3.50
C ALA A 297 -15.19 -15.57 -2.17
N MET A 298 -14.93 -14.25 -2.16
CA MET A 298 -14.67 -13.51 -0.92
C MET A 298 -15.85 -13.64 0.05
N LYS A 299 -17.09 -13.41 -0.43
CA LYS A 299 -18.30 -13.54 0.39
C LYS A 299 -18.47 -14.95 0.97
N ARG A 300 -18.30 -16.00 0.14
CA ARG A 300 -18.38 -17.40 0.59
C ARG A 300 -17.34 -17.71 1.65
N THR A 301 -16.07 -17.37 1.39
CA THR A 301 -14.96 -17.64 2.32
C THR A 301 -15.14 -16.91 3.66
N LEU A 302 -15.59 -15.66 3.65
CA LEU A 302 -15.87 -14.93 4.89
C LEU A 302 -17.03 -15.54 5.67
N ALA A 303 -18.08 -16.01 4.99
CA ALA A 303 -19.20 -16.70 5.64
C ALA A 303 -18.77 -18.04 6.27
N GLU A 304 -18.01 -18.86 5.54
CA GLU A 304 -17.46 -20.13 6.02
C GLU A 304 -16.52 -19.97 7.23
N ARG A 305 -15.83 -18.83 7.29
CA ARG A 305 -14.90 -18.49 8.39
C ARG A 305 -15.52 -17.61 9.46
N HIS A 306 -16.85 -17.46 9.46
CA HIS A 306 -17.59 -16.66 10.46
C HIS A 306 -17.08 -15.23 10.61
N GLY A 307 -16.73 -14.59 9.49
CA GLY A 307 -16.23 -13.21 9.42
C GLY A 307 -14.74 -13.04 9.72
N VAL A 308 -14.06 -14.06 10.24
CA VAL A 308 -12.63 -13.99 10.60
C VAL A 308 -11.81 -14.72 9.55
N LEU A 309 -11.24 -13.97 8.60
CA LEU A 309 -10.45 -14.56 7.51
C LEU A 309 -9.24 -15.36 8.02
N GLY A 310 -8.68 -14.97 9.18
CA GLY A 310 -7.56 -15.64 9.84
C GLY A 310 -6.23 -15.29 9.19
N LEU A 311 -5.99 -14.01 8.98
CA LEU A 311 -4.73 -13.52 8.42
C LEU A 311 -3.60 -13.64 9.47
N PRO A 312 -2.34 -13.80 9.05
CA PRO A 312 -1.21 -13.76 9.97
C PRO A 312 -1.16 -12.44 10.77
N LEU A 313 -1.02 -12.58 12.09
CA LEU A 313 -0.88 -11.46 13.02
C LEU A 313 0.45 -10.74 12.83
N ILE A 314 0.41 -9.41 12.73
CA ILE A 314 1.57 -8.53 12.81
C ILE A 314 1.52 -7.78 14.15
N ARG A 315 2.52 -8.05 15.00
CA ARG A 315 2.66 -7.41 16.31
C ARG A 315 3.63 -6.22 16.22
N ASN A 316 3.09 -5.01 16.17
CA ASN A 316 3.90 -3.79 16.10
C ASN A 316 4.05 -3.13 17.47
N ILE A 317 5.29 -3.05 17.97
CA ILE A 317 5.61 -2.29 19.20
C ILE A 317 5.89 -0.82 18.84
N LYS A 318 5.16 0.08 19.48
CA LYS A 318 5.24 1.53 19.31
C LYS A 318 5.12 2.23 20.66
N HIS A 319 5.33 3.54 20.66
CA HIS A 319 4.91 4.41 21.77
C HIS A 319 3.47 4.89 21.54
N VAL A 320 2.70 5.11 22.62
CA VAL A 320 1.33 5.64 22.55
C VAL A 320 1.30 6.92 21.72
N ASP A 321 2.19 7.84 22.08
CA ASP A 321 2.45 9.08 21.35
C ASP A 321 3.69 8.89 20.47
N PRO A 322 3.55 8.82 19.14
CA PRO A 322 4.68 8.63 18.23
C PRO A 322 5.71 9.77 18.29
N GLY A 323 5.32 10.96 18.76
CA GLY A 323 6.20 12.10 18.94
C GLY A 323 6.96 12.11 20.27
N ASP A 324 6.57 11.25 21.22
CA ASP A 324 7.13 11.21 22.57
C ASP A 324 7.60 9.78 22.94
N LYS A 325 8.91 9.58 22.83
CA LYS A 325 9.58 8.31 23.18
C LYS A 325 9.54 7.97 24.67
N THR A 326 9.07 8.88 25.53
CA THR A 326 8.89 8.61 26.96
C THR A 326 7.48 8.12 27.28
N SER A 327 6.54 8.20 26.34
CA SER A 327 5.19 7.67 26.51
C SER A 327 5.20 6.12 26.59
N PRO A 328 4.17 5.49 27.17
CA PRO A 328 4.15 4.03 27.35
C PRO A 328 4.34 3.27 26.03
N GLU A 329 5.03 2.14 26.10
CA GLU A 329 5.09 1.20 24.98
C GLU A 329 3.77 0.44 24.85
N VAL A 330 3.31 0.32 23.61
CA VAL A 330 2.07 -0.33 23.23
C VAL A 330 2.27 -1.25 22.03
N ILE A 331 1.38 -2.22 21.93
CA ILE A 331 1.21 -3.13 20.82
C ILE A 331 0.05 -2.61 19.97
N GLN A 332 0.27 -2.56 18.66
CA GLN A 332 -0.75 -2.40 17.63
C GLN A 332 -0.90 -3.74 16.91
N VAL A 333 -2.15 -4.19 16.74
CA VAL A 333 -2.48 -5.49 16.14
C VAL A 333 -2.81 -5.24 14.68
N GLU A 334 -1.90 -5.64 13.80
CA GLU A 334 -2.08 -5.38 12.38
C GLU A 334 -2.20 -6.68 11.58
N THR A 335 -2.83 -6.58 10.43
CA THR A 335 -2.82 -7.62 9.40
C THR A 335 -2.49 -7.00 8.04
N ALA A 336 -1.91 -7.81 7.15
CA ALA A 336 -1.59 -7.41 5.80
C ALA A 336 -2.58 -8.02 4.80
N MET A 337 -3.18 -7.20 3.94
CA MET A 337 -4.16 -7.65 2.96
C MET A 337 -3.62 -8.73 2.01
N GLY A 338 -2.35 -8.64 1.61
CA GLY A 338 -1.71 -9.61 0.73
C GLY A 338 -1.61 -11.00 1.33
N ALA A 339 -1.62 -11.13 2.66
CA ALA A 339 -1.59 -12.43 3.33
C ALA A 339 -2.89 -13.23 3.15
N ALA A 340 -3.97 -12.60 2.64
CA ALA A 340 -5.18 -13.32 2.25
C ALA A 340 -4.94 -14.36 1.15
N ILE A 341 -3.87 -14.24 0.37
CA ILE A 341 -3.50 -15.23 -0.65
C ILE A 341 -3.35 -16.64 -0.05
N GLU A 342 -2.97 -16.74 1.22
CA GLU A 342 -2.82 -18.01 1.96
C GLU A 342 -4.15 -18.68 2.27
N VAL A 343 -5.24 -17.92 2.23
CA VAL A 343 -6.56 -18.37 2.67
C VAL A 343 -7.31 -19.07 1.54
N PHE A 344 -7.15 -18.56 0.32
CA PHE A 344 -7.89 -19.01 -0.84
C PHE A 344 -7.19 -20.14 -1.58
N GLU A 345 -7.83 -21.31 -1.62
CA GLU A 345 -7.41 -22.40 -2.51
C GLU A 345 -7.58 -21.96 -3.98
N GLY A 346 -6.58 -22.27 -4.82
CA GLY A 346 -6.56 -21.83 -6.21
C GLY A 346 -6.16 -20.37 -6.42
N ALA A 347 -5.72 -19.66 -5.37
CA ALA A 347 -5.15 -18.33 -5.53
C ALA A 347 -3.93 -18.34 -6.47
N ARG A 348 -3.74 -17.24 -7.20
CA ARG A 348 -2.66 -17.10 -8.19
C ARG A 348 -1.79 -15.88 -7.94
N THR A 349 -0.65 -15.86 -8.58
CA THR A 349 0.21 -14.68 -8.72
C THR A 349 0.54 -14.50 -10.19
N ILE A 350 0.75 -13.27 -10.62
CA ILE A 350 1.16 -12.97 -12.00
C ILE A 350 2.31 -11.99 -11.99
N GLU A 351 3.38 -12.31 -12.73
CA GLU A 351 4.47 -11.37 -12.97
C GLU A 351 3.98 -10.25 -13.91
N VAL A 352 4.17 -9.01 -13.47
CA VAL A 352 3.86 -7.81 -14.24
C VAL A 352 5.10 -6.93 -14.39
N GLY A 353 5.06 -6.02 -15.36
CA GLY A 353 6.12 -5.05 -15.56
C GLY A 353 6.23 -4.05 -14.40
N ARG A 354 7.44 -3.51 -14.21
CA ARG A 354 7.78 -2.63 -13.09
C ARG A 354 7.02 -1.32 -13.12
N GLU A 355 6.53 -0.90 -14.28
CA GLU A 355 5.66 0.27 -14.48
C GLU A 355 4.37 0.20 -13.64
N ARG A 356 3.94 -0.99 -13.22
CA ARG A 356 2.78 -1.18 -12.33
C ARG A 356 3.10 -1.04 -10.84
N PHE A 357 4.37 -0.82 -10.51
CA PHE A 357 4.87 -0.70 -9.15
C PHE A 357 5.79 0.52 -9.00
N VAL A 358 5.15 1.68 -8.88
CA VAL A 358 5.79 2.99 -8.64
C VAL A 358 5.33 3.54 -7.27
N PRO A 359 5.75 2.90 -6.15
CA PRO A 359 5.41 3.37 -4.82
C PRO A 359 6.26 4.58 -4.42
N VAL A 360 5.68 5.49 -3.65
CA VAL A 360 6.44 6.55 -2.95
C VAL A 360 6.40 6.27 -1.47
N LYS A 361 7.52 5.94 -0.84
CA LYS A 361 7.63 5.70 0.61
C LYS A 361 8.45 6.78 1.32
N THR A 362 9.43 7.36 0.65
CA THR A 362 10.27 8.47 1.16
C THR A 362 10.28 9.67 0.21
N THR A 363 10.97 10.73 0.60
CA THR A 363 11.20 11.90 -0.26
C THR A 363 12.21 11.62 -1.38
N ASP A 364 13.03 10.59 -1.25
CA ASP A 364 13.88 10.05 -2.33
C ASP A 364 13.01 9.57 -3.50
N ASP A 365 12.00 8.74 -3.22
CA ASP A 365 11.04 8.28 -4.23
C ASP A 365 10.23 9.45 -4.81
N LEU A 366 9.86 10.41 -3.95
CA LEU A 366 9.13 11.62 -4.37
C LEU A 366 9.95 12.46 -5.34
N LEU A 367 11.27 12.56 -5.14
CA LEU A 367 12.15 13.31 -6.04
C LEU A 367 12.17 12.67 -7.44
N VAL A 368 12.29 11.34 -7.51
CA VAL A 368 12.19 10.60 -8.78
C VAL A 368 10.85 10.90 -9.45
N LEU A 369 9.75 10.78 -8.72
CA LEU A 369 8.40 10.97 -9.25
C LEU A 369 8.14 12.41 -9.73
N ARG A 370 8.70 13.40 -9.03
CA ARG A 370 8.60 14.83 -9.41
C ARG A 370 9.52 15.20 -10.57
N SER A 371 10.59 14.45 -10.82
CA SER A 371 11.56 14.69 -11.90
C SER A 371 11.04 14.26 -13.28
N ASP A 372 11.86 14.42 -14.32
CA ASP A 372 11.57 14.01 -15.70
C ASP A 372 11.88 12.54 -16.02
N VAL A 373 12.10 11.70 -14.98
CA VAL A 373 12.21 10.23 -15.09
C VAL A 373 10.89 9.60 -15.49
N TYR A 374 9.77 10.17 -15.05
CA TYR A 374 8.43 9.75 -15.46
C TYR A 374 7.71 10.87 -16.24
N ASP A 375 7.19 10.52 -17.40
CA ASP A 375 6.23 11.36 -18.11
C ASP A 375 4.80 10.98 -17.71
N LEU A 376 3.92 11.99 -17.66
CA LEU A 376 2.50 11.79 -17.34
C LEU A 376 1.73 11.82 -18.66
N GLY A 377 1.20 10.67 -19.06
CA GLY A 377 0.39 10.49 -20.26
C GLY A 377 -0.91 11.28 -20.23
N SER A 378 -1.60 11.35 -21.38
CA SER A 378 -2.92 12.01 -21.47
C SER A 378 -4.01 11.29 -20.69
N ASP A 379 -3.80 10.00 -20.43
CA ASP A 379 -4.59 9.10 -19.60
C ASP A 379 -4.20 9.15 -18.10
N PHE A 380 -3.23 10.02 -17.76
CA PHE A 380 -2.66 10.16 -16.42
C PHE A 380 -1.92 8.91 -15.92
N VAL A 381 -1.54 7.99 -16.80
CA VAL A 381 -0.61 6.91 -16.49
C VAL A 381 0.82 7.48 -16.49
N LEU A 382 1.65 6.97 -15.58
CA LEU A 382 3.06 7.33 -15.53
C LEU A 382 3.86 6.40 -16.43
N GLU A 383 4.55 6.98 -17.39
CA GLU A 383 5.43 6.27 -18.31
C GLU A 383 6.88 6.57 -17.95
N GLN A 384 7.70 5.53 -17.83
CA GLN A 384 9.13 5.71 -17.62
C GLN A 384 9.74 6.31 -18.89
N ALA A 385 10.33 7.51 -18.77
CA ALA A 385 10.91 8.25 -19.87
C ALA A 385 12.44 8.08 -20.00
N GLY A 386 13.10 7.62 -18.93
CA GLY A 386 14.53 7.30 -18.93
C GLY A 386 14.80 5.82 -19.19
N GLU A 387 16.03 5.47 -19.59
CA GLU A 387 16.45 4.06 -19.75
C GLU A 387 16.44 3.28 -18.43
N ARG A 388 16.64 4.00 -17.31
CA ARG A 388 16.67 3.45 -15.96
C ARG A 388 16.07 4.44 -14.96
N ILE A 389 15.64 3.91 -13.82
CA ILE A 389 15.24 4.71 -12.65
C ILE A 389 16.51 4.98 -11.82
N PRO A 390 16.88 6.26 -11.57
CA PRO A 390 18.09 6.57 -10.82
C PRO A 390 17.95 6.21 -9.34
N LEU A 391 19.06 5.81 -8.71
CA LEU A 391 19.13 5.63 -7.26
C LEU A 391 19.29 7.01 -6.58
N ILE A 392 18.29 7.42 -5.81
CA ILE A 392 18.32 8.67 -5.05
C ILE A 392 18.62 8.37 -3.58
N THR A 393 19.48 9.19 -2.97
CA THR A 393 19.76 9.14 -1.54
C THR A 393 19.85 10.57 -1.00
N LEU A 394 18.88 10.97 -0.19
CA LEU A 394 18.80 12.30 0.40
C LEU A 394 19.15 12.26 1.89
N ASP A 395 19.91 13.25 2.38
CA ASP A 395 20.20 13.39 3.82
C ASP A 395 18.89 13.54 4.63
N PRO A 396 18.54 12.57 5.49
CA PRO A 396 17.29 12.60 6.23
C PRO A 396 17.21 13.76 7.24
N SER A 397 18.34 14.39 7.57
CA SER A 397 18.38 15.56 8.44
C SER A 397 17.74 16.80 7.81
N PHE A 398 17.76 16.88 6.46
CA PHE A 398 17.27 18.04 5.70
C PHE A 398 16.08 17.72 4.80
N TYR A 399 15.99 16.49 4.27
CA TYR A 399 15.02 16.16 3.22
C TYR A 399 13.89 15.23 3.67
N ARG A 400 13.93 14.67 4.89
CA ARG A 400 12.94 13.67 5.33
C ARG A 400 11.51 14.20 5.35
N LEU A 401 11.33 15.45 5.76
CA LEU A 401 10.01 16.07 5.89
C LEU A 401 9.66 16.80 4.58
N VAL A 402 8.45 16.61 4.05
CA VAL A 402 8.01 17.24 2.78
C VAL A 402 8.19 18.75 2.81
N GLY A 403 7.82 19.40 3.92
CA GLY A 403 7.97 20.85 4.06
C GLY A 403 9.42 21.33 3.99
N GLU A 404 10.39 20.54 4.47
CA GLU A 404 11.81 20.88 4.35
C GLU A 404 12.36 20.52 2.98
N PHE A 405 11.93 19.39 2.41
CA PHE A 405 12.22 18.98 1.04
C PHE A 405 11.78 20.04 0.02
N ASP A 406 10.55 20.55 0.13
CA ASP A 406 10.00 21.56 -0.77
C ASP A 406 10.82 22.87 -0.75
N LYS A 407 11.37 23.25 0.42
CA LYS A 407 12.26 24.42 0.55
C LYS A 407 13.58 24.26 -0.23
N ARG A 408 14.05 23.03 -0.42
CA ARG A 408 15.29 22.71 -1.17
C ARG A 408 15.05 22.51 -2.66
N PHE A 409 13.81 22.28 -3.06
CA PHE A 409 13.38 22.21 -4.46
C PHE A 409 12.30 23.27 -4.78
N PRO A 410 12.55 24.56 -4.51
CA PRO A 410 11.52 25.62 -4.58
C PRO A 410 11.01 25.87 -6.00
N GLN A 411 11.76 25.48 -7.04
CA GLN A 411 11.33 25.55 -8.45
C GLN A 411 11.05 24.16 -9.05
N GLY A 412 10.91 23.12 -8.22
CA GLY A 412 10.71 21.74 -8.64
C GLY A 412 11.98 20.90 -8.65
N ALA A 413 11.81 19.62 -8.98
CA ALA A 413 12.91 18.66 -9.05
C ALA A 413 13.88 18.99 -10.20
N PRO A 414 15.19 18.70 -10.06
CA PRO A 414 16.12 18.74 -11.18
C PRO A 414 15.72 17.68 -12.23
N SER A 415 16.24 17.83 -13.46
CA SER A 415 16.20 16.75 -14.45
C SER A 415 17.11 15.61 -13.99
N LEU A 416 16.54 14.41 -13.95
CA LEU A 416 17.17 13.16 -13.51
C LEU A 416 17.12 12.09 -14.61
N ARG A 417 16.56 12.37 -15.78
CA ARG A 417 16.46 11.42 -16.91
C ARG A 417 17.81 10.81 -17.33
N GLY A 418 18.89 11.57 -17.20
CA GLY A 418 20.25 11.12 -17.52
C GLY A 418 21.05 10.58 -16.31
N ALA A 419 20.47 10.56 -15.12
CA ALA A 419 21.15 10.16 -13.89
C ALA A 419 21.18 8.62 -13.75
N GLY A 420 22.30 8.11 -13.23
CA GLY A 420 22.41 6.77 -12.65
C GLY A 420 22.15 6.80 -11.14
N SER A 421 22.71 7.79 -10.45
CA SER A 421 22.48 8.03 -9.04
C SER A 421 22.61 9.51 -8.69
N LEU A 422 21.93 9.92 -7.62
CA LEU A 422 22.12 11.23 -6.99
C LEU A 422 22.12 11.04 -5.48
N LYS A 423 23.28 11.28 -4.86
CA LYS A 423 23.43 11.32 -3.42
C LYS A 423 23.65 12.75 -2.95
N ILE A 424 22.87 13.19 -1.97
CA ILE A 424 22.95 14.53 -1.40
C ILE A 424 23.17 14.41 0.11
N ASP A 425 24.36 14.77 0.56
CA ASP A 425 24.73 14.89 1.98
C ASP A 425 24.72 16.39 2.37
N GLY A 426 24.07 16.77 3.48
CA GLY A 426 23.98 18.17 3.92
C GLY A 426 22.85 19.00 3.30
N ASP A 427 22.91 20.33 3.47
CA ASP A 427 21.82 21.26 3.12
C ASP A 427 22.02 21.88 1.72
N TRP A 428 21.54 21.21 0.68
CA TRP A 428 21.63 21.69 -0.72
C TRP A 428 20.29 22.16 -1.27
N THR A 429 20.24 23.39 -1.78
CA THR A 429 19.06 23.92 -2.49
C THR A 429 19.30 23.94 -4.00
N PHE A 430 18.34 23.47 -4.78
CA PHE A 430 18.40 23.41 -6.24
C PHE A 430 17.55 24.54 -6.83
N GLU A 431 18.16 25.34 -7.70
CA GLU A 431 17.44 26.31 -8.51
C GLU A 431 16.84 25.67 -9.77
N SER A 432 16.14 26.46 -10.59
CA SER A 432 15.46 25.96 -11.78
C SER A 432 16.41 25.41 -12.85
N ASN A 433 15.95 24.43 -13.63
CA ASN A 433 16.65 23.88 -14.80
C ASN A 433 17.99 23.20 -14.51
N VAL A 434 18.24 22.76 -13.27
CA VAL A 434 19.39 21.91 -12.96
C VAL A 434 19.22 20.53 -13.62
N LYS A 435 20.31 19.98 -14.15
CA LYS A 435 20.35 18.65 -14.77
C LYS A 435 21.39 17.78 -14.07
N VAL A 436 21.07 16.52 -13.86
CA VAL A 436 21.98 15.51 -13.31
C VAL A 436 22.19 14.42 -14.35
N THR A 437 23.45 14.15 -14.68
CA THR A 437 23.88 13.09 -15.60
C THR A 437 24.92 12.21 -14.92
N GLY A 438 24.86 10.89 -15.17
CA GLY A 438 25.81 9.95 -14.55
C GLY A 438 25.58 9.73 -13.06
N GLU A 439 26.64 9.48 -12.31
CA GLU A 439 26.60 9.19 -10.86
C GLU A 439 27.12 10.40 -10.07
N VAL A 440 26.21 11.15 -9.44
CA VAL A 440 26.55 12.43 -8.78
C VAL A 440 26.44 12.31 -7.27
N GLU A 441 27.49 12.73 -6.57
CA GLU A 441 27.50 12.89 -5.11
C GLU A 441 27.77 14.35 -4.72
N LEU A 442 26.88 14.93 -3.92
CA LEU A 442 27.05 16.25 -3.30
C LEU A 442 27.41 16.06 -1.82
N PRO A 443 28.65 16.36 -1.40
CA PRO A 443 29.09 16.10 -0.03
C PRO A 443 28.50 17.10 0.97
N ALA A 444 28.53 16.73 2.25
CA ALA A 444 28.17 17.64 3.32
C ALA A 444 29.18 18.79 3.42
N GLU A 445 28.72 19.99 3.14
CA GLU A 445 29.50 21.23 3.23
C GLU A 445 29.16 22.03 4.49
N LYS A 446 30.03 22.97 4.86
CA LYS A 446 29.74 23.87 5.98
C LYS A 446 28.67 24.89 5.58
N GLY A 447 27.47 24.70 6.14
CA GLY A 447 26.32 25.58 5.93
C GLY A 447 25.57 25.28 4.64
N ALA A 448 24.49 26.03 4.41
CA ALA A 448 23.60 25.82 3.27
C ALA A 448 24.30 26.13 1.94
N GLN A 449 24.20 25.18 1.01
CA GLN A 449 24.73 25.27 -0.34
C GLN A 449 23.62 25.47 -1.36
N ARG A 450 24.00 25.94 -2.55
CA ARG A 450 23.05 26.15 -3.65
C ARG A 450 23.62 25.71 -4.99
N VAL A 451 22.83 24.94 -5.72
CA VAL A 451 23.08 24.61 -7.12
C VAL A 451 22.35 25.64 -7.99
N ALA A 452 23.12 26.48 -8.69
CA ALA A 452 22.59 27.59 -9.46
C ALA A 452 21.76 27.13 -10.66
N SER A 453 20.87 28.01 -11.14
CA SER A 453 19.99 27.68 -12.25
C SER A 453 20.75 27.28 -13.53
N GLY A 454 20.27 26.24 -14.21
CA GLY A 454 20.88 25.74 -15.45
C GLY A 454 22.16 24.93 -15.27
N THR A 455 22.62 24.72 -14.03
CA THR A 455 23.81 23.90 -13.75
C THR A 455 23.59 22.47 -14.24
N VAL A 456 24.62 21.91 -14.89
CA VAL A 456 24.70 20.49 -15.20
C VAL A 456 25.68 19.86 -14.21
N LEU A 457 25.20 18.92 -13.40
CA LEU A 457 26.01 18.07 -12.53
C LEU A 457 26.28 16.78 -13.30
N ASP A 458 27.54 16.51 -13.61
CA ASP A 458 27.97 15.37 -14.41
C ASP A 458 29.01 14.55 -13.63
N GLY A 459 28.89 13.21 -13.67
CA GLY A 459 29.66 12.28 -12.84
C GLY A 459 30.05 10.99 -13.54
#